data_AF-A0A4Y7U0R9-F1
#
_entry.id   AF-A0A4Y7U0R9-F1
#
_cell.length_a   1.000
_cell.length_b   1.000
_cell.length_c   1.000
_cell.angle_alpha   90.00
_cell.angle_beta   90.00
_cell.angle_gamma   90.00
#
_symmetry.space_group_name_H-M   'P 1'
#
loop_
_entity.id
_entity.type
_entity.pdbx_description
1 polymer ?
#
loop_
_entity_poly.entity_id
_entity_poly.type
_entity_poly.pdbx_seq_one_letter_code
_entity_poly.pdbx_strand_id
1 'polypeptide(L)'
;KRQKRRSLATALALEEDWKFARGWVRKQAFIDGLAFVLWAVAFGFAMAGKRCPTGGKGQGCTAYNASTAAACLLSIVFAISIYFGVKDLYSSKLSPRTR
;
A
#
# COMPACT_ATOMS: atom_id res chain seq x y z
N LYS A 1 20.23 -30.86 13.17
CA LYS A 1 20.35 -30.56 11.71
C LYS A 1 21.50 -29.56 11.52
N ARG A 2 22.60 -29.95 10.86
CA ARG A 2 23.80 -29.11 10.67
C ARG A 2 23.46 -28.04 9.62
N GLN A 3 23.45 -26.75 9.97
CA GLN A 3 23.26 -25.67 8.99
C GLN A 3 24.37 -25.79 7.93
N LYS A 4 23.97 -26.06 6.69
CA LYS A 4 24.88 -26.07 5.53
C LYS A 4 25.47 -24.66 5.46
N ARG A 5 26.79 -24.51 5.67
CA ARG A 5 27.47 -23.23 5.50
C ARG A 5 27.17 -22.75 4.08
N ARG A 6 26.32 -21.72 3.94
CA ARG A 6 26.12 -21.04 2.65
C ARG A 6 27.49 -20.54 2.21
N SER A 7 27.80 -20.67 0.93
CA SER A 7 29.03 -20.07 0.40
C SER A 7 28.97 -18.56 0.64
N LEU A 8 30.13 -17.94 0.88
CA LEU A 8 30.21 -16.50 1.17
C LEU A 8 29.56 -15.67 0.07
N ALA A 9 29.69 -16.09 -1.19
CA ALA A 9 29.04 -15.47 -2.34
C ALA A 9 27.51 -15.47 -2.23
N THR A 10 26.90 -16.60 -1.86
CA THR A 10 25.44 -16.69 -1.67
C THR A 10 24.96 -15.84 -0.49
N ALA A 11 25.76 -15.72 0.57
CA ALA A 11 25.42 -14.86 1.71
C ALA A 11 25.44 -13.37 1.30
N LEU A 12 26.43 -12.94 0.51
CA LEU A 12 26.54 -11.57 0.02
C LEU A 12 25.43 -11.20 -0.96
N ALA A 13 25.11 -12.07 -1.92
CA ALA A 13 24.02 -11.83 -2.87
C ALA A 13 22.67 -11.61 -2.15
N LEU A 14 22.39 -12.42 -1.13
CA LEU A 14 21.14 -12.35 -0.39
C LEU A 14 21.04 -11.08 0.50
N GLU A 15 22.18 -10.51 0.91
CA GLU A 15 22.21 -9.20 1.57
C GLU A 15 21.91 -8.04 0.63
N GLU A 16 22.41 -8.09 -0.61
CA GLU A 16 22.15 -7.09 -1.62
C GLU A 16 20.67 -7.08 -2.01
N ASP A 17 20.11 -8.26 -2.28
CA ASP A 17 18.68 -8.45 -2.56
C ASP A 17 17.83 -7.93 -1.40
N TRP A 18 18.21 -8.23 -0.16
CA TRP A 18 17.49 -7.75 1.02
C TRP A 18 17.52 -6.21 1.13
N LYS A 19 18.67 -5.57 0.88
CA LYS A 19 18.78 -4.10 0.90
C LYS A 19 17.91 -3.48 -0.19
N PHE A 20 17.95 -4.02 -1.40
CA PHE A 20 17.15 -3.54 -2.52
C PHE A 20 15.65 -3.69 -2.23
N ALA A 21 15.21 -4.90 -1.87
CA ALA A 21 13.81 -5.19 -1.58
C ALA A 21 13.28 -4.32 -0.43
N ARG A 22 14.07 -4.14 0.65
CA ARG A 22 13.66 -3.29 1.76
C ARG A 22 13.58 -1.81 1.38
N GLY A 23 14.51 -1.33 0.54
CA GLY A 23 14.45 0.01 -0.03
C GLY A 23 13.20 0.20 -0.89
N TRP A 24 12.86 -0.80 -1.70
CA TRP A 24 11.66 -0.81 -2.52
C TRP A 24 10.38 -0.77 -1.68
N VAL A 25 10.24 -1.64 -0.69
CA VAL A 25 9.04 -1.69 0.18
C VAL A 25 8.85 -0.37 0.94
N ARG A 26 9.92 0.32 1.36
CA ARG A 26 9.80 1.65 1.98
C ARG A 26 9.23 2.69 1.01
N LYS A 27 9.70 2.70 -0.24
CA LYS A 27 9.19 3.60 -1.28
C LYS A 27 7.73 3.28 -1.59
N GLN A 28 7.40 2.00 -1.74
CA GLN A 28 6.03 1.54 -1.98
C GLN A 28 5.10 1.97 -0.83
N ALA A 29 5.48 1.72 0.42
CA ALA A 29 4.68 2.10 1.58
C ALA A 29 4.49 3.62 1.69
N PHE A 30 5.48 4.42 1.28
CA PHE A 30 5.34 5.88 1.20
C PHE A 30 4.35 6.31 0.12
N ILE A 31 4.43 5.70 -1.08
CA ILE A 31 3.49 5.95 -2.18
C ILE A 31 2.07 5.55 -1.78
N ASP A 32 1.90 4.37 -1.18
CA ASP A 32 0.60 3.88 -0.69
C ASP A 32 0.03 4.83 0.37
N GLY A 33 0.88 5.36 1.26
CA GLY A 33 0.52 6.39 2.24
C GLY A 33 -0.01 7.67 1.59
N LEU A 34 0.69 8.20 0.59
CA LEU A 34 0.24 9.39 -0.15
C LEU A 34 -1.07 9.12 -0.91
N ALA A 35 -1.18 7.97 -1.57
CA ALA A 35 -2.37 7.58 -2.30
C ALA A 35 -3.57 7.41 -1.37
N PHE A 36 -3.37 6.78 -0.20
CA PHE A 36 -4.40 6.68 0.83
C PHE A 36 -4.94 8.06 1.22
N VAL A 37 -4.05 9.00 1.56
CA VAL A 37 -4.44 10.36 1.96
C VAL A 37 -5.20 11.06 0.84
N LEU A 38 -4.69 10.99 -0.40
CA LEU A 38 -5.31 11.63 -1.55
C LEU A 38 -6.74 11.11 -1.79
N TRP A 39 -6.94 9.79 -1.80
CA TRP A 39 -8.26 9.21 -2.04
C TRP A 39 -9.22 9.37 -0.85
N ALA A 40 -8.71 9.28 0.39
CA ALA A 40 -9.51 9.53 1.58
C ALA A 40 -10.01 10.99 1.63
N VAL A 41 -9.15 11.96 1.28
CA VAL A 41 -9.54 13.38 1.18
C VAL A 41 -10.53 13.60 0.04
N ALA A 42 -10.29 13.02 -1.14
CA ALA A 42 -11.21 13.12 -2.27
C ALA A 42 -12.61 12.55 -1.94
N PHE A 43 -12.65 11.39 -1.28
CA PHE A 43 -13.89 10.79 -0.79
C PHE A 43 -14.59 11.67 0.25
N GLY A 44 -13.84 12.17 1.24
CA GLY A 44 -14.37 13.08 2.27
C GLY A 44 -14.98 14.34 1.67
N PHE A 45 -14.29 14.95 0.70
CA PHE A 45 -14.80 16.13 -0.01
C PHE A 45 -16.06 15.82 -0.82
N ALA A 46 -16.08 14.69 -1.54
CA ALA A 46 -17.26 14.25 -2.29
C ALA A 46 -18.48 14.00 -1.39
N MET A 47 -18.25 13.54 -0.15
CA MET A 47 -19.31 13.28 0.83
C MET A 47 -19.78 14.53 1.59
N ALA A 48 -18.93 15.55 1.71
CA ALA A 48 -19.25 16.84 2.33
C ALA A 48 -20.06 17.76 1.40
N GLY A 49 -19.98 17.57 0.08
CA GLY A 49 -20.72 18.35 -0.92
C GLY A 49 -22.19 17.96 -1.11
N LYS A 50 -22.83 18.59 -2.10
CA LYS A 50 -24.20 18.25 -2.52
C LYS A 50 -24.21 16.83 -3.08
N ARG A 51 -25.03 15.97 -2.50
CA ARG A 51 -25.13 14.55 -2.87
C ARG A 51 -26.13 14.37 -4.01
N CYS A 52 -25.80 13.51 -4.97
CA CYS A 52 -26.76 13.05 -5.95
C CYS A 52 -27.75 12.06 -5.29
N PRO A 53 -29.05 12.14 -5.61
CA PRO A 53 -30.04 11.20 -5.10
C PRO A 53 -29.73 9.77 -5.60
N THR A 54 -30.00 8.79 -4.74
CA THR A 54 -29.92 7.37 -5.10
C THR A 54 -30.90 7.06 -6.22
N GLY A 55 -30.43 6.42 -7.29
CA GLY A 55 -31.27 6.06 -8.45
C GLY A 55 -31.03 6.90 -9.72
N GLY A 56 -29.99 7.73 -9.78
CA GLY A 56 -29.45 8.24 -11.05
C GLY A 56 -30.31 9.24 -11.83
N LYS A 57 -31.27 9.90 -11.16
CA LYS A 57 -32.15 10.90 -11.80
C LYS A 57 -31.41 12.24 -11.97
N GLY A 58 -30.46 12.30 -12.89
CA GLY A 58 -29.70 13.50 -13.28
C GLY A 58 -28.49 13.19 -14.15
N GLN A 59 -28.23 14.01 -15.17
CA GLN A 59 -27.04 13.84 -16.03
C GLN A 59 -25.76 13.98 -15.18
N GLY A 60 -24.88 12.98 -15.23
CA GLY A 60 -23.61 12.95 -14.48
C GLY A 60 -23.67 12.37 -13.05
N CYS A 61 -24.85 12.15 -12.48
CA CYS A 61 -24.97 11.62 -11.10
C CYS A 61 -24.50 10.18 -10.95
N THR A 62 -24.70 9.33 -11.95
CA THR A 62 -24.22 7.93 -11.93
C THR A 62 -22.69 7.88 -11.89
N ALA A 63 -22.02 8.68 -12.71
CA ALA A 63 -20.56 8.75 -12.75
C ALA A 63 -19.99 9.31 -11.43
N TYR A 64 -20.62 10.35 -10.86
CA TYR A 64 -20.23 10.92 -9.57
C TYR A 64 -20.36 9.90 -8.42
N ASN A 65 -21.48 9.17 -8.35
CA ASN A 65 -21.67 8.15 -7.33
C ASN A 65 -20.68 6.99 -7.49
N ALA A 66 -20.41 6.57 -8.74
CA ALA A 66 -19.44 5.54 -9.04
C ALA A 66 -18.01 5.95 -8.66
N SER A 67 -17.60 7.19 -8.99
CA SER A 67 -16.27 7.70 -8.63
C SER A 67 -16.11 7.87 -7.11
N THR A 68 -17.17 8.31 -6.43
CA THR A 68 -17.18 8.42 -4.96
C THR A 68 -17.03 7.05 -4.30
N ALA A 69 -17.76 6.04 -4.79
CA ALA A 69 -17.62 4.66 -4.32
C ALA A 69 -16.22 4.11 -4.60
N ALA A 70 -15.66 4.37 -5.78
CA ALA A 70 -14.31 3.97 -6.15
C ALA A 70 -13.25 4.62 -5.23
N ALA A 71 -13.38 5.92 -4.92
CA ALA A 71 -12.47 6.61 -4.00
C ALA A 71 -12.49 5.98 -2.59
N CYS A 72 -13.67 5.59 -2.11
CA CYS A 72 -13.82 4.84 -0.85
C CYS A 72 -13.08 3.50 -0.90
N LEU A 73 -13.34 2.68 -1.93
CA LEU A 73 -12.70 1.37 -2.07
C LEU A 73 -11.18 1.49 -2.22
N LEU A 74 -10.70 2.46 -3.01
CA LEU A 74 -9.27 2.74 -3.15
C LEU A 74 -8.64 3.12 -1.82
N SER A 75 -9.28 3.97 -1.02
CA SER A 75 -8.77 4.31 0.32
C SER A 75 -8.61 3.06 1.20
N ILE A 76 -9.58 2.14 1.17
CA ILE A 76 -9.50 0.89 1.96
C ILE A 76 -8.36 0.00 1.45
N VAL A 77 -8.23 -0.15 0.13
CA VAL A 77 -7.16 -0.97 -0.47
C VAL A 77 -5.78 -0.41 -0.11
N PHE A 78 -5.58 0.91 -0.21
CA PHE A 78 -4.30 1.52 0.19
C PHE A 78 -4.05 1.39 1.69
N ALA A 79 -5.08 1.51 2.55
CA ALA A 79 -4.92 1.27 3.99
C ALA A 79 -4.45 -0.17 4.29
N ILE A 80 -5.02 -1.16 3.59
CA ILE A 80 -4.60 -2.57 3.70
C ILE A 80 -3.16 -2.75 3.20
N SER A 81 -2.80 -2.14 2.07
CA SER A 81 -1.44 -2.17 1.52
C SER A 81 -0.42 -1.59 2.51
N ILE A 82 -0.73 -0.45 3.11
CA ILE A 82 0.11 0.17 4.16
C ILE A 82 0.29 -0.78 5.34
N TYR A 83 -0.78 -1.42 5.82
CA TYR A 83 -0.70 -2.38 6.93
C TYR A 83 0.27 -3.52 6.62
N PHE A 84 0.14 -4.16 5.46
CA PHE A 84 1.05 -5.23 5.04
C PHE A 84 2.48 -4.72 4.83
N GLY A 85 2.66 -3.54 4.21
CA GLY A 85 3.97 -2.91 4.04
C GLY A 85 4.68 -2.66 5.37
N VAL A 86 3.98 -2.17 6.39
CA VAL A 86 4.53 -1.97 7.74
C VAL A 86 4.88 -3.32 8.39
N LYS A 87 4.01 -4.32 8.28
CA LYS A 87 4.27 -5.67 8.81
C LYS A 87 5.49 -6.30 8.14
N ASP A 88 5.64 -6.17 6.84
CA ASP A 88 6.79 -6.68 6.09
C ASP A 88 8.09 -5.95 6.47
N LEU A 89 8.06 -4.62 6.60
CA LEU A 89 9.20 -3.83 7.05
C LEU A 89 9.64 -4.16 8.48
N TYR A 90 8.68 -4.51 9.35
CA TYR A 90 8.93 -4.94 10.71
C TYR A 90 9.52 -6.36 10.75
N SER A 91 8.91 -7.32 10.03
CA SER A 91 9.37 -8.71 9.95
C SER A 91 10.78 -8.82 9.36
N SER A 92 11.09 -7.99 8.37
CA SER A 92 12.39 -7.91 7.69
C SER A 92 13.40 -6.99 8.38
N LYS A 93 13.20 -6.65 9.67
CA LYS A 93 14.07 -5.71 10.38
C LYS A 93 15.52 -6.19 10.48
N LEU A 94 15.71 -7.47 10.76
CA LEU A 94 17.01 -8.12 10.87
C LEU A 94 17.54 -8.51 9.50
N SER A 95 18.84 -8.35 9.30
CA SER A 95 19.48 -8.78 8.06
C SER A 95 19.57 -10.31 8.02
N PRO A 96 19.63 -10.92 6.82
CA PRO A 96 19.76 -12.37 6.68
C PRO A 96 20.99 -12.98 7.37
N ARG A 97 22.03 -12.19 7.67
CA ARG A 97 23.20 -12.62 8.47
C ARG A 97 22.90 -12.78 9.96
N THR A 98 21.96 -11.99 10.47
CA THR A 98 21.62 -11.93 11.90
C THR A 98 20.42 -12.80 12.26
N ARG A 99 19.84 -13.51 11.30
CA ARG A 99 18.59 -14.26 11.43
C ARG A 99 18.83 -15.77 11.52
#